data_AF-A0A9P6BUH7-F1
#
_entry.id   AF-A0A9P6BUH7-F1
#
_cell.length_a   1.000
_cell.length_b   1.000
_cell.length_c   1.000
_cell.angle_alpha   90.00
_cell.angle_beta   90.00
_cell.angle_gamma   90.00
#
_symmetry.space_group_name_H-M   'P 1'
#
loop_
_entity.id
_entity.type
_entity.pdbx_description
1 polymer ?
#
loop_
_entity_poly.entity_id
_entity_poly.type
_entity_poly.pdbx_seq_one_letter_code
_entity_poly.pdbx_strand_id
1 'polypeptide(L)'
;MANPSMPRMLSSEAPSWDGRAATLRNFLWQVNRLLEMCKITDAVEKLSWLVTYVSIDVREEWMGFAEYIAGDYDAFQTKLAKEFPESQNAQRGSIKQLKKVCKEYKDVDIEEQDRLMCFKRAFQCEANKCLKAPALVSNRELVELFTGALSERFQLALDTKLSIAGATRAVTNPNELRDEDPYDIEEVMQYAVTLATGKTLVRALPS
;
A
#
# COMPACT_ATOMS: atom_id res chain seq x y z
N MET A 1 -26.99 13.21 18.37
CA MET A 1 -27.13 11.93 17.64
C MET A 1 -26.66 10.83 18.57
N ALA A 2 -27.42 9.74 18.72
CA ALA A 2 -26.98 8.60 19.53
C ALA A 2 -25.73 7.96 18.88
N ASN A 3 -24.78 7.49 19.69
CA ASN A 3 -23.66 6.73 19.15
C ASN A 3 -24.20 5.40 18.59
N PRO A 4 -23.66 4.89 17.47
CA PRO A 4 -23.99 3.55 17.00
C PRO A 4 -23.61 2.51 18.07
N SER A 5 -24.39 1.43 18.15
CA SER A 5 -24.10 0.28 19.02
C SER A 5 -23.30 -0.78 18.25
N MET A 6 -22.50 -1.56 18.96
CA MET A 6 -21.78 -2.68 18.36
C MET A 6 -22.74 -3.67 17.67
N PRO A 7 -22.42 -4.15 16.46
CA PRO A 7 -23.26 -5.13 15.77
C PRO A 7 -23.42 -6.41 16.59
N ARG A 8 -24.63 -6.97 16.59
CA ARG A 8 -24.86 -8.28 17.22
C ARG A 8 -24.07 -9.37 16.51
N MET A 9 -23.62 -10.36 17.27
CA MET A 9 -23.02 -11.57 16.72
C MET A 9 -23.87 -12.15 15.59
N LEU A 10 -23.22 -12.59 14.51
CA LEU A 10 -23.84 -13.22 13.33
C LEU A 10 -24.78 -12.30 12.54
N SER A 11 -24.84 -11.00 12.81
CA SER A 11 -25.50 -10.07 11.90
C SER A 11 -24.67 -9.88 10.63
N SER A 12 -25.32 -9.50 9.53
CA SER A 12 -24.63 -9.15 8.28
C SER A 12 -23.69 -7.95 8.41
N GLU A 13 -23.87 -7.15 9.46
CA GLU A 13 -23.06 -5.96 9.77
C GLU A 13 -21.91 -6.28 10.72
N ALA A 14 -21.89 -7.49 11.30
CA ALA A 14 -20.83 -7.91 12.20
C ALA A 14 -19.57 -8.26 11.41
N PRO A 15 -18.38 -7.78 11.83
CA PRO A 15 -17.13 -8.30 11.33
C PRO A 15 -17.07 -9.80 11.57
N SER A 16 -16.36 -10.52 10.71
CA SER A 16 -16.03 -11.92 10.91
C SER A 16 -14.65 -12.20 10.39
N TRP A 17 -13.97 -13.15 11.03
CA TRP A 17 -12.66 -13.63 10.59
C TRP A 17 -12.76 -15.07 10.12
N ASP A 18 -12.15 -15.38 8.98
CA ASP A 18 -12.17 -16.69 8.33
C ASP A 18 -11.03 -17.63 8.78
N GLY A 19 -10.30 -17.25 9.83
CA GLY A 19 -9.17 -18.01 10.38
C GLY A 19 -7.88 -17.90 9.57
N ARG A 20 -7.86 -17.18 8.44
CA ARG A 20 -6.65 -17.03 7.61
C ARG A 20 -5.82 -15.84 8.06
N ALA A 21 -4.50 -16.04 8.20
CA ALA A 21 -3.59 -14.96 8.56
C ALA A 21 -3.70 -13.75 7.62
N ALA A 22 -3.86 -13.97 6.31
CA ALA A 22 -3.96 -12.92 5.30
C ALA A 22 -5.16 -11.96 5.47
N THR A 23 -6.24 -12.39 6.13
CA THR A 23 -7.47 -11.59 6.32
C THR A 23 -7.58 -11.00 7.73
N LEU A 24 -6.76 -11.47 8.68
CA LEU A 24 -6.78 -11.05 10.09
C LEU A 24 -6.66 -9.54 10.24
N ARG A 25 -5.79 -8.91 9.43
CA ARG A 25 -5.60 -7.45 9.48
C ARG A 25 -6.87 -6.68 9.12
N ASN A 26 -7.58 -7.11 8.08
CA ASN A 26 -8.83 -6.46 7.66
C ASN A 26 -9.89 -6.61 8.75
N PHE A 27 -9.99 -7.81 9.34
CA PHE A 27 -10.86 -8.06 10.48
C PHE A 27 -10.56 -7.14 11.67
N LEU A 28 -9.30 -7.07 12.11
CA LEU A 28 -8.88 -6.20 13.22
C LEU A 28 -9.18 -4.73 12.91
N TRP A 29 -8.94 -4.27 11.68
CA TRP A 29 -9.28 -2.91 11.28
C TRP A 29 -10.79 -2.63 11.38
N GLN A 30 -11.65 -3.54 10.92
CA GLN A 30 -13.11 -3.40 11.02
C GLN A 30 -13.57 -3.33 12.47
N VAL A 31 -13.07 -4.21 13.33
CA VAL A 31 -13.41 -4.23 14.76
C VAL A 31 -12.95 -2.92 15.44
N ASN A 32 -11.70 -2.50 15.24
CA ASN A 32 -11.19 -1.24 15.79
C ASN A 32 -12.04 -0.05 15.35
N ARG A 33 -12.42 0.01 14.07
CA ARG A 33 -13.25 1.08 13.54
C ARG A 33 -14.63 1.13 14.21
N LEU A 34 -15.24 -0.03 14.48
CA LEU A 34 -16.51 -0.11 15.20
C LEU A 34 -16.35 0.31 16.66
N LEU A 35 -15.29 -0.11 17.33
CA LEU A 35 -14.98 0.31 18.70
C LEU A 35 -14.85 1.84 18.80
N GLU A 36 -14.14 2.47 17.87
CA GLU A 36 -14.04 3.93 17.76
C GLU A 36 -15.41 4.59 17.54
N MET A 37 -16.19 4.10 16.57
CA MET A 37 -17.51 4.64 16.24
C MET A 37 -18.49 4.53 17.41
N CYS A 38 -18.42 3.43 18.16
CA CYS A 38 -19.23 3.20 19.37
C CYS A 38 -18.66 3.90 20.62
N LYS A 39 -17.48 4.55 20.50
CA LYS A 39 -16.74 5.22 21.58
C LYS A 39 -16.39 4.29 22.75
N ILE A 40 -16.11 3.03 22.45
CA ILE A 40 -15.66 2.04 23.43
C ILE A 40 -14.18 2.29 23.70
N THR A 41 -13.89 2.69 24.94
CA THR A 41 -12.53 3.07 25.36
C THR A 41 -11.91 2.06 26.33
N ASP A 42 -12.74 1.33 27.09
CA ASP A 42 -12.29 0.32 28.03
C ASP A 42 -11.62 -0.87 27.34
N ALA A 43 -10.42 -1.23 27.81
CA ALA A 43 -9.60 -2.26 27.15
C ALA A 43 -10.20 -3.66 27.26
N VAL A 44 -10.81 -3.98 28.40
CA VAL A 44 -11.46 -5.29 28.63
C VAL A 44 -12.71 -5.43 27.75
N GLU A 45 -13.49 -4.36 27.63
CA GLU A 45 -14.65 -4.31 26.74
C GLU A 45 -14.24 -4.47 25.27
N LYS A 46 -13.16 -3.80 24.83
CA LYS A 46 -12.61 -3.98 23.47
C LYS A 46 -12.21 -5.43 23.20
N LEU A 47 -11.55 -6.09 24.16
CA LEU A 47 -11.15 -7.50 24.06
C LEU A 47 -12.38 -8.41 23.96
N SER A 48 -13.40 -8.18 24.78
CA SER A 48 -14.66 -8.92 24.75
C SER A 48 -15.34 -8.85 23.38
N TRP A 49 -15.44 -7.64 22.80
CA TRP A 49 -16.00 -7.46 21.46
C TRP A 49 -15.14 -8.10 20.37
N LEU A 50 -13.83 -8.04 20.47
CA LEU A 50 -12.94 -8.63 19.46
C LEU A 50 -13.13 -10.15 19.38
N VAL A 51 -13.12 -10.86 20.52
CA VAL A 51 -13.30 -12.32 20.54
C VAL A 51 -14.73 -12.77 20.23
N THR A 52 -15.68 -11.84 20.33
CA THR A 52 -17.08 -12.07 19.97
C THR A 52 -17.27 -12.30 18.46
N TYR A 53 -16.39 -11.73 17.62
CA TYR A 53 -16.52 -11.79 16.16
C TYR A 53 -15.66 -12.86 15.47
N VAL A 54 -15.02 -13.73 16.24
CA VAL A 54 -14.29 -14.90 15.71
C VAL A 54 -15.05 -16.21 15.99
N SER A 55 -14.61 -17.30 15.36
CA SER A 55 -15.16 -18.64 15.61
C SER A 55 -14.92 -19.07 17.05
N ILE A 56 -15.69 -20.07 17.51
CA ILE A 56 -15.60 -20.56 18.89
C ILE A 56 -14.20 -21.11 19.21
N ASP A 57 -13.61 -21.88 18.31
CA ASP A 57 -12.27 -22.46 18.51
C ASP A 57 -11.19 -21.38 18.67
N VAL A 58 -11.24 -20.35 17.82
CA VAL A 58 -10.31 -19.20 17.89
C VAL A 58 -10.55 -18.37 19.14
N ARG A 59 -11.82 -18.20 19.54
CA ARG A 59 -12.17 -17.48 20.77
C ARG A 59 -11.54 -18.14 21.99
N GLU A 60 -11.69 -19.46 22.11
CA GLU A 60 -11.14 -20.22 23.25
C GLU A 60 -9.62 -20.12 23.30
N GLU A 61 -8.95 -20.23 22.15
CA GLU A 61 -7.50 -20.04 22.03
C GLU A 61 -7.08 -18.63 22.47
N TRP A 62 -7.73 -17.60 21.94
CA TRP A 62 -7.40 -16.20 22.21
C TRP A 62 -7.68 -15.78 23.65
N MET A 63 -8.74 -16.31 24.27
CA MET A 63 -9.04 -16.08 25.69
C MET A 63 -7.98 -16.70 26.62
N GLY A 64 -7.24 -17.70 26.15
CA GLY A 64 -6.11 -18.30 26.88
C GLY A 64 -4.82 -17.45 26.86
N PHE A 65 -4.76 -16.39 26.05
CA PHE A 65 -3.57 -15.53 25.99
C PHE A 65 -3.42 -14.71 27.28
N ALA A 66 -2.18 -14.63 27.79
CA ALA A 66 -1.86 -13.85 28.98
C ALA A 66 -2.28 -12.38 28.85
N GLU A 67 -2.18 -11.83 27.64
CA GLU A 67 -2.55 -10.46 27.29
C GLU A 67 -4.06 -10.24 27.38
N TYR A 68 -4.86 -11.25 27.01
CA TYR A 68 -6.31 -11.21 27.19
C TYR A 68 -6.68 -11.24 28.68
N ILE A 69 -6.07 -12.15 29.43
CA ILE A 69 -6.28 -12.30 30.88
C ILE A 69 -5.87 -11.01 31.63
N ALA A 70 -4.79 -10.37 31.20
CA ALA A 70 -4.33 -9.10 31.75
C ALA A 70 -5.22 -7.90 31.39
N GLY A 71 -6.15 -8.06 30.44
CA GLY A 71 -7.02 -6.97 29.98
C GLY A 71 -6.29 -5.94 29.12
N ASP A 72 -5.15 -6.30 28.51
CA ASP A 72 -4.31 -5.38 27.74
C ASP A 72 -4.58 -5.53 26.24
N TYR A 73 -5.42 -4.64 25.71
CA TYR A 73 -5.82 -4.65 24.31
C TYR A 73 -4.66 -4.44 23.34
N ASP A 74 -3.72 -3.53 23.67
CA ASP A 74 -2.62 -3.16 22.78
C ASP A 74 -1.55 -4.26 22.76
N ALA A 75 -1.25 -4.87 23.93
CA ALA A 75 -0.38 -6.04 24.01
C ALA A 75 -1.00 -7.25 23.27
N PHE A 76 -2.32 -7.43 23.37
CA PHE A 76 -3.03 -8.49 22.66
C PHE A 76 -2.96 -8.32 21.13
N GLN A 77 -3.18 -7.10 20.62
CA GLN A 77 -2.99 -6.81 19.19
C GLN A 77 -1.55 -7.06 18.73
N THR A 78 -0.56 -6.66 19.56
CA THR A 78 0.86 -6.90 19.30
C THR A 78 1.17 -8.40 19.24
N LYS A 79 0.56 -9.20 20.12
CA LYS A 79 0.70 -10.66 20.09
C LYS A 79 0.11 -11.27 18.83
N LEU A 80 -1.11 -10.90 18.45
CA LEU A 80 -1.72 -11.38 17.20
C LEU A 80 -0.85 -11.03 15.99
N ALA A 81 -0.24 -9.85 15.97
CA ALA A 81 0.68 -9.47 14.91
C ALA A 81 1.93 -10.38 14.86
N LYS A 82 2.44 -10.84 16.02
CA LYS A 82 3.59 -11.75 16.11
C LYS A 82 3.25 -13.20 15.73
N GLU A 83 2.11 -13.71 16.17
CA GLU A 83 1.64 -15.07 15.85
C GLU A 83 1.25 -15.23 14.37
N PHE A 84 0.73 -14.15 13.77
CA PHE A 84 0.31 -14.12 12.37
C PHE A 84 1.14 -13.10 11.58
N PRO A 85 2.45 -13.32 11.37
CA PRO A 85 3.30 -12.37 10.65
C PRO A 85 2.82 -12.17 9.21
N GLU A 86 2.18 -13.18 8.62
CA GLU A 86 1.59 -13.09 7.28
C GLU A 86 0.48 -12.05 7.15
N SER A 87 -0.23 -11.75 8.25
CA SER A 87 -1.25 -10.69 8.29
C SER A 87 -0.66 -9.30 8.05
N GLN A 88 0.64 -9.14 8.34
CA GLN A 88 1.39 -7.90 8.15
C GLN A 88 1.99 -7.77 6.76
N ASN A 89 1.96 -8.82 5.92
CA ASN A 89 2.53 -8.78 4.57
C ASN A 89 1.90 -7.67 3.70
N ALA A 90 0.60 -7.41 3.87
CA ALA A 90 -0.09 -6.32 3.17
C ALA A 90 0.33 -4.91 3.63
N GLN A 91 0.97 -4.79 4.80
CA GLN A 91 1.46 -3.52 5.37
C GLN A 91 2.91 -3.27 5.01
N ARG A 92 3.73 -4.33 5.01
CA ARG A 92 5.13 -4.29 4.59
C ARG A 92 5.28 -4.17 3.06
N GLY A 93 4.22 -4.45 2.32
CA GLY A 93 4.29 -4.56 0.86
C GLY A 93 5.03 -5.84 0.48
N SER A 94 5.00 -6.17 -0.81
CA SER A 94 5.75 -7.32 -1.31
C SER A 94 6.22 -7.05 -2.72
N ILE A 95 7.46 -7.45 -3.03
CA ILE A 95 7.98 -7.48 -4.41
C ILE A 95 7.05 -8.29 -5.31
N LYS A 96 6.41 -9.36 -4.78
CA LYS A 96 5.43 -10.16 -5.53
C LYS A 96 4.22 -9.32 -5.94
N GLN A 97 3.76 -8.43 -5.06
CA GLN A 97 2.63 -7.55 -5.34
C GLN A 97 3.01 -6.41 -6.29
N LEU A 98 4.21 -5.82 -6.15
CA LEU A 98 4.76 -4.88 -7.14
C LEU A 98 4.80 -5.50 -8.54
N LYS A 99 5.40 -6.69 -8.66
CA LYS A 99 5.45 -7.43 -9.94
C LYS A 99 4.06 -7.77 -10.47
N LYS A 100 3.09 -8.05 -9.59
CA LYS A 100 1.69 -8.27 -9.98
C LYS A 100 1.08 -7.00 -10.59
N VAL A 101 1.27 -5.85 -9.95
CA VAL A 101 0.80 -4.54 -10.47
C VAL A 101 1.46 -4.25 -11.83
N CYS A 102 2.78 -4.40 -11.96
CA CYS A 102 3.46 -4.22 -13.25
C CYS A 102 2.93 -5.15 -14.35
N LYS A 103 2.61 -6.40 -14.01
CA LYS A 103 2.03 -7.37 -14.96
C LYS A 103 0.60 -6.99 -15.38
N GLU A 104 -0.20 -6.50 -14.46
CA GLU A 104 -1.59 -6.06 -14.71
C GLU A 104 -1.62 -4.85 -15.65
N TYR A 105 -0.70 -3.91 -15.43
CA TYR A 105 -0.56 -2.70 -16.24
C TYR A 105 0.53 -2.83 -17.31
N LYS A 106 0.86 -4.04 -17.78
CA LYS A 106 1.91 -4.20 -18.80
C LYS A 106 1.62 -3.38 -20.06
N ASP A 107 2.65 -2.84 -20.68
CA ASP A 107 2.57 -2.12 -21.95
C ASP A 107 1.61 -0.92 -21.87
N VAL A 108 1.76 -0.06 -20.85
CA VAL A 108 1.04 1.23 -20.82
C VAL A 108 1.60 2.14 -21.91
N ASP A 109 0.78 2.59 -22.85
CA ASP A 109 1.21 3.57 -23.84
C ASP A 109 1.16 5.01 -23.30
N ILE A 110 2.02 5.87 -23.84
CA ILE A 110 2.07 7.31 -23.55
C ILE A 110 0.75 8.04 -23.84
N GLU A 111 -0.12 7.49 -24.69
CA GLU A 111 -1.45 8.05 -24.97
C GLU A 111 -2.53 7.60 -23.97
N GLU A 112 -2.26 6.56 -23.16
CA GLU A 112 -3.22 6.00 -22.20
C GLU A 112 -3.14 6.70 -20.83
N GLN A 113 -3.41 8.01 -20.78
CA GLN A 113 -3.27 8.82 -19.57
C GLN A 113 -4.03 8.25 -18.36
N ASP A 114 -5.28 7.83 -18.53
CA ASP A 114 -6.09 7.28 -17.43
C ASP A 114 -5.52 5.97 -16.90
N ARG A 115 -5.03 5.11 -17.81
CA ARG A 115 -4.39 3.83 -17.47
C ARG A 115 -3.08 4.08 -16.73
N LEU A 116 -2.26 5.04 -17.19
CA LEU A 116 -1.05 5.48 -16.52
C LEU A 116 -1.33 6.01 -15.10
N MET A 117 -2.38 6.80 -14.93
CA MET A 117 -2.75 7.34 -13.61
C MET A 117 -3.20 6.23 -12.64
N CYS A 118 -3.96 5.24 -13.14
CA CYS A 118 -4.30 4.05 -12.37
C CYS A 118 -3.05 3.24 -11.99
N PHE A 119 -2.17 2.98 -12.95
CA PHE A 119 -0.91 2.27 -12.73
C PHE A 119 -0.03 2.99 -11.69
N LYS A 120 0.22 4.29 -11.88
CA LYS A 120 1.01 5.14 -10.95
C LYS A 120 0.49 5.01 -9.52
N ARG A 121 -0.82 5.16 -9.29
CA ARG A 121 -1.41 5.06 -7.94
C ARG A 121 -1.22 3.68 -7.32
N ALA A 122 -1.49 2.62 -8.08
CA ALA A 122 -1.34 1.24 -7.61
C ALA A 122 0.13 0.91 -7.30
N PHE A 123 1.04 1.29 -8.19
CA PHE A 123 2.48 1.08 -8.04
C PHE A 123 3.05 1.87 -6.84
N GLN A 124 2.76 3.17 -6.76
CA GLN A 124 3.23 4.03 -5.66
C GLN A 124 2.74 3.54 -4.29
N CYS A 125 1.49 3.06 -4.20
CA CYS A 125 0.95 2.51 -2.96
C CYS A 125 1.76 1.29 -2.47
N GLU A 126 2.15 0.39 -3.36
CA GLU A 126 2.97 -0.78 -2.99
C GLU A 126 4.46 -0.43 -2.80
N ALA A 127 5.01 0.47 -3.61
CA ALA A 127 6.38 0.95 -3.48
C ALA A 127 6.61 1.61 -2.11
N ASN A 128 5.69 2.48 -1.68
CA ASN A 128 5.75 3.16 -0.38
C ASN A 128 5.69 2.19 0.81
N LYS A 129 5.12 0.99 0.64
CA LYS A 129 5.17 -0.05 1.67
C LYS A 129 6.55 -0.72 1.69
N CYS A 130 7.08 -1.06 0.50
CA CYS A 130 8.35 -1.76 0.36
C CYS A 130 9.57 -0.91 0.74
N LEU A 131 9.48 0.42 0.67
CA LEU A 131 10.54 1.34 1.11
C LEU A 131 10.61 1.52 2.64
N LYS A 132 9.58 1.11 3.39
CA LYS A 132 9.60 1.20 4.86
C LYS A 132 10.61 0.19 5.44
N ALA A 133 11.38 0.64 6.43
CA ALA A 133 12.37 -0.19 7.08
C ALA A 133 11.73 -1.44 7.75
N PRO A 134 12.33 -2.64 7.61
CA PRO A 134 13.47 -2.95 6.75
C PRO A 134 13.05 -2.96 5.26
N ALA A 135 13.71 -2.12 4.47
CA ALA A 135 13.41 -1.92 3.06
C ALA A 135 13.52 -3.25 2.30
N LEU A 136 12.52 -3.53 1.48
CA LEU A 136 12.42 -4.76 0.68
C LEU A 136 12.97 -4.60 -0.73
N VAL A 137 13.12 -3.36 -1.20
CA VAL A 137 13.47 -3.04 -2.58
C VAL A 137 14.29 -1.75 -2.59
N SER A 138 15.28 -1.70 -3.47
CA SER A 138 16.06 -0.48 -3.73
C SER A 138 15.29 0.50 -4.63
N ASN A 139 15.64 1.78 -4.61
CA ASN A 139 15.04 2.76 -5.52
C ASN A 139 15.29 2.40 -6.99
N ARG A 140 16.52 2.00 -7.35
CA ARG A 140 16.87 1.47 -8.67
C ARG A 140 15.93 0.34 -9.14
N GLU A 141 15.68 -0.66 -8.30
CA GLU A 141 14.76 -1.75 -8.67
C GLU A 141 13.30 -1.26 -8.88
N LEU A 142 12.86 -0.25 -8.13
CA LEU A 142 11.55 0.37 -8.35
C LEU A 142 11.49 1.11 -9.69
N VAL A 143 12.54 1.83 -10.05
CA VAL A 143 12.64 2.51 -11.35
C VAL A 143 12.57 1.49 -12.47
N GLU A 144 13.37 0.42 -12.41
CA GLU A 144 13.37 -0.66 -13.40
C GLU A 144 12.00 -1.36 -13.51
N LEU A 145 11.33 -1.63 -12.38
CA LEU A 145 9.99 -2.24 -12.39
C LEU A 145 8.91 -1.32 -12.97
N PHE A 146 8.99 -0.01 -12.69
CA PHE A 146 8.03 0.96 -13.19
C PHE A 146 8.20 1.18 -14.69
N THR A 147 9.43 1.46 -15.15
CA THR A 147 9.71 1.69 -16.58
C THR A 147 9.44 0.45 -17.41
N GLY A 148 9.77 -0.74 -16.91
CA GLY A 148 9.50 -2.02 -17.59
C GLY A 148 8.02 -2.36 -17.79
N ALA A 149 7.10 -1.66 -17.12
CA ALA A 149 5.66 -1.80 -17.36
C ALA A 149 5.13 -0.87 -18.47
N LEU A 150 5.91 0.11 -18.92
CA LEU A 150 5.54 1.04 -19.98
C LEU A 150 5.82 0.43 -21.37
N SER A 151 5.16 0.94 -22.42
CA SER A 151 5.47 0.56 -23.80
C SER A 151 6.88 1.00 -24.21
N GLU A 152 7.53 0.29 -25.13
CA GLU A 152 8.90 0.62 -25.60
C GLU A 152 9.02 2.08 -26.07
N ARG A 153 7.99 2.58 -26.76
CA ARG A 153 7.91 3.96 -27.22
C ARG A 153 7.87 4.94 -26.04
N PHE A 154 7.14 4.61 -24.99
CA PHE A 154 7.03 5.44 -23.81
C PHE A 154 8.33 5.40 -22.99
N GLN A 155 8.94 4.22 -22.83
CA GLN A 155 10.25 4.07 -22.19
C GLN A 155 11.30 4.97 -22.86
N LEU A 156 11.43 4.90 -24.19
CA LEU A 156 12.38 5.73 -24.94
C LEU A 156 12.15 7.24 -24.73
N ALA A 157 10.88 7.67 -24.74
CA ALA A 157 10.53 9.07 -24.50
C ALA A 157 10.87 9.52 -23.07
N LEU A 158 10.64 8.64 -22.10
CA LEU A 158 10.96 8.86 -20.69
C LEU A 158 12.47 8.93 -20.47
N ASP A 159 13.24 7.99 -21.00
CA ASP A 159 14.70 7.97 -20.90
C ASP A 159 15.34 9.20 -21.51
N THR A 160 14.83 9.65 -22.67
CA THR A 160 15.27 10.90 -23.31
C THR A 160 15.00 12.09 -22.40
N LYS A 161 13.81 12.16 -21.80
CA LYS A 161 13.42 13.27 -20.91
C LYS A 161 14.26 13.29 -19.64
N LEU A 162 14.48 12.12 -19.03
CA LEU A 162 15.33 11.95 -17.85
C LEU A 162 16.76 12.38 -18.19
N SER A 163 17.36 11.86 -19.26
CA SER A 163 18.72 12.22 -19.70
C SER A 163 18.93 13.73 -19.84
N ILE A 164 17.98 14.45 -20.46
CA ILE A 164 18.03 15.91 -20.58
C ILE A 164 17.96 16.59 -19.21
N ALA A 165 17.06 16.12 -18.34
CA ALA A 165 16.93 16.65 -16.98
C ALA A 165 18.21 16.40 -16.14
N GLY A 166 18.84 15.24 -16.29
CA GLY A 166 20.09 14.88 -15.62
C GLY A 166 21.26 15.75 -16.06
N ALA A 167 21.41 15.93 -17.37
CA ALA A 167 22.43 16.82 -17.93
C ALA A 167 22.25 18.26 -17.41
N THR A 168 21.00 18.74 -17.31
CA THR A 168 20.70 20.07 -16.76
C THR A 168 21.08 20.15 -15.28
N ARG A 169 20.72 19.12 -14.49
CA ARG A 169 21.02 19.05 -13.05
C ARG A 169 22.53 18.98 -12.78
N ALA A 170 23.29 18.26 -13.60
CA ALA A 170 24.75 18.16 -13.48
C ALA A 170 25.44 19.51 -13.70
N VAL A 171 24.88 20.35 -14.56
CA VAL A 171 25.38 21.72 -14.80
C VAL A 171 25.05 22.64 -13.62
N THR A 172 23.85 22.52 -13.03
CA THR A 172 23.42 23.41 -11.95
C THR A 172 23.94 23.00 -10.57
N ASN A 173 23.96 21.70 -10.26
CA ASN A 173 24.28 21.13 -8.95
C ASN A 173 25.18 19.88 -9.11
N PRO A 174 26.48 20.05 -9.42
CA PRO A 174 27.39 18.94 -9.72
C PRO A 174 27.64 17.96 -8.55
N ASN A 175 27.30 18.32 -7.31
CA ASN A 175 27.53 17.48 -6.11
C ASN A 175 26.30 16.68 -5.63
N GLU A 176 25.14 16.79 -6.28
CA GLU A 176 23.89 16.14 -5.82
C GLU A 176 23.51 14.87 -6.60
N LEU A 177 24.23 14.54 -7.67
CA LEU A 177 23.95 13.34 -8.46
C LEU A 177 24.66 12.12 -7.86
N ARG A 178 23.89 11.09 -7.52
CA ARG A 178 24.42 9.75 -7.33
C ARG A 178 24.61 9.13 -8.70
N ASP A 179 25.85 8.83 -9.08
CA ASP A 179 26.18 8.26 -10.39
C ASP A 179 25.36 6.99 -10.73
N GLU A 180 25.02 6.19 -9.72
CA GLU A 180 24.29 4.92 -9.90
C GLU A 180 22.75 5.03 -9.75
N ASP A 181 22.22 6.14 -9.22
CA ASP A 181 20.77 6.31 -9.01
C ASP A 181 20.36 7.79 -9.09
N PRO A 182 20.32 8.37 -10.30
CA PRO A 182 20.20 9.82 -10.49
C PRO A 182 18.78 10.37 -10.24
N TYR A 183 17.76 9.52 -10.16
CA TYR A 183 16.36 9.92 -9.99
C TYR A 183 15.64 9.08 -8.95
N ASP A 184 14.89 9.74 -8.08
CA ASP A 184 13.92 9.06 -7.22
C ASP A 184 12.75 8.51 -8.05
N ILE A 185 12.19 7.36 -7.65
CA ILE A 185 11.02 6.77 -8.32
C ILE A 185 9.84 7.75 -8.42
N GLU A 186 9.63 8.62 -7.44
CA GLU A 186 8.58 9.64 -7.50
C GLU A 186 8.82 10.66 -8.61
N GLU A 187 10.09 11.04 -8.82
CA GLU A 187 10.49 11.92 -9.90
C GLU A 187 10.27 11.25 -11.27
N VAL A 188 10.66 9.98 -11.42
CA VAL A 188 10.43 9.19 -12.65
C VAL A 188 8.93 9.10 -12.97
N MET A 189 8.09 8.77 -11.98
CA MET A 189 6.64 8.73 -12.14
C MET A 189 6.07 10.09 -12.56
N GLN A 190 6.63 11.19 -12.05
CA GLN A 190 6.17 12.54 -12.40
C GLN A 190 6.54 12.94 -13.82
N TYR A 191 7.73 12.59 -14.30
CA TYR A 191 8.12 12.79 -15.70
C TYR A 191 7.25 11.98 -16.66
N ALA A 192 6.93 10.73 -16.32
CA ALA A 192 6.03 9.89 -17.12
C ALA A 192 4.65 10.56 -17.29
N VAL A 193 4.06 11.06 -16.20
CA VAL A 193 2.79 11.80 -16.26
C VAL A 193 2.90 13.05 -17.12
N THR A 194 3.99 13.82 -16.97
CA THR A 194 4.20 15.05 -17.74
C THR A 194 4.33 14.76 -19.23
N LEU A 195 4.96 13.66 -19.62
CA LEU A 195 5.04 13.23 -21.03
C LEU A 195 3.69 12.83 -21.61
N ALA A 196 2.89 12.09 -20.84
CA ALA A 196 1.54 11.70 -21.26
C ALA A 196 0.61 12.92 -21.41
N THR A 197 0.67 13.87 -20.46
CA THR A 197 -0.15 15.10 -20.49
C THR A 197 0.36 16.14 -21.49
N GLY A 198 1.69 16.23 -21.70
CA GLY A 198 2.33 17.20 -22.59
C GLY A 198 2.00 16.97 -24.08
N LYS A 199 1.71 15.74 -24.48
CA LYS A 199 1.22 15.43 -25.84
C LYS A 199 -0.20 15.97 -26.09
N THR A 200 -1.03 16.09 -25.07
CA THR A 200 -2.39 16.61 -25.19
C THR A 200 -2.40 18.08 -25.63
N LEU A 201 -1.37 18.85 -25.25
CA LEU A 201 -1.23 20.26 -25.65
C LEU A 201 -0.80 20.43 -27.12
N VAL A 202 0.02 19.53 -27.67
CA VAL A 202 0.46 19.62 -29.08
C VAL A 202 -0.69 19.30 -30.05
N ARG A 203 -1.67 18.51 -29.62
CA ARG A 203 -2.85 18.15 -30.43
C ARG A 203 -3.94 19.23 -30.48
N ALA A 204 -3.84 20.29 -29.66
CA ALA A 204 -4.88 21.31 -29.49
C ALA A 204 -4.67 22.59 -30.33
N LEU A 205 -3.68 22.63 -31.23
CA LEU A 205 -3.51 23.74 -32.17
C LEU A 205 -4.18 23.40 -33.51
N PRO A 206 -5.30 24.06 -33.88
CA PRO A 206 -5.82 23.96 -35.24
C PRO A 206 -4.88 24.68 -36.21
N SER A 207 -4.70 24.08 -37.39
CA SER A 207 -3.97 24.62 -38.54
C SER A 207 -4.62 25.86 -39.12
#